data_AF-A0AA45RPH3-F1
#
_entry.id   AF-A0AA45RPH3-F1
#
_cell.length_a   1.000
_cell.length_b   1.000
_cell.length_c   1.000
_cell.angle_alpha   90.00
_cell.angle_beta   90.00
_cell.angle_gamma   90.00
#
_symmetry.space_group_name_H-M   'P 1'
#
loop_
_entity.id
_entity.type
_entity.pdbx_description
1 polymer ?
#
loop_
_entity_poly.entity_id
_entity_poly.type
_entity_poly.pdbx_seq_one_letter_code
_entity_poly.pdbx_strand_id
1 'polypeptide(L)'
;MATTARIQHYRTEYQMVVRAMKLLMETVEVSERQGRTSNEQLLELSADLVSVFASLSERLLAQVRRRELEIDLVLAALIREGCDCMANVTARITRGDPRAHLVASQSRVMDGHAALIFERSCVRALAGNAA
;
A
#
# COMPACT_ATOMS: atom_id res chain seq x y z
N MET A 1 -4.75 17.91 19.85
CA MET A 1 -6.03 17.20 19.56
C MET A 1 -6.30 17.04 18.06
N ALA A 2 -6.05 18.03 17.20
CA ALA A 2 -6.27 17.91 15.74
C ALA A 2 -5.40 16.83 15.05
N THR A 3 -4.16 16.63 15.50
CA THR A 3 -3.23 15.63 14.93
C THR A 3 -3.72 14.19 15.12
N THR A 4 -4.34 13.89 16.26
CA THR A 4 -4.88 12.55 16.57
C THR A 4 -6.09 12.20 15.70
N ALA A 5 -6.95 13.17 15.40
CA ALA A 5 -8.07 12.97 14.48
C ALA A 5 -7.59 12.76 13.03
N ARG A 6 -6.59 13.53 12.59
CA ARG A 6 -5.99 13.39 11.26
C ARG A 6 -5.30 12.06 11.06
N ILE A 7 -4.51 11.59 12.04
CA ILE A 7 -3.83 10.30 11.92
C ILE A 7 -4.82 9.14 11.92
N GLN A 8 -5.90 9.24 12.71
CA GLN A 8 -6.96 8.24 12.68
C GLN A 8 -7.70 8.22 11.35
N HIS A 9 -7.91 9.38 10.72
CA HIS A 9 -8.49 9.46 9.38
C HIS A 9 -7.61 8.73 8.34
N TYR A 10 -6.30 9.01 8.30
CA TYR A 10 -5.37 8.31 7.41
C TYR A 10 -5.34 6.81 7.68
N ARG A 11 -5.28 6.39 8.96
CA ARG A 11 -5.34 4.96 9.30
C ARG A 11 -6.58 4.30 8.72
N THR A 12 -7.76 4.92 8.84
CA THR A 12 -9.00 4.41 8.26
C THR A 12 -8.94 4.34 6.74
N GLU A 13 -8.46 5.40 6.07
CA GLU A 13 -8.33 5.41 4.60
C GLU A 13 -7.39 4.28 4.13
N TYR A 14 -6.20 4.15 4.73
CA TYR A 14 -5.26 3.08 4.38
C TYR A 14 -5.84 1.69 4.69
N GLN A 15 -6.52 1.50 5.82
CA GLN A 15 -7.17 0.23 6.15
C GLN A 15 -8.22 -0.16 5.12
N MET A 16 -9.04 0.79 4.64
CA MET A 16 -10.04 0.51 3.61
C MET A 16 -9.40 0.12 2.29
N VAL A 17 -8.36 0.84 1.86
CA VAL A 17 -7.65 0.56 0.62
C VAL A 17 -6.95 -0.80 0.68
N VAL A 18 -6.25 -1.11 1.77
CA VAL A 18 -5.60 -2.41 1.99
C VAL A 18 -6.63 -3.54 1.97
N ARG A 19 -7.79 -3.37 2.62
CA ARG A 19 -8.87 -4.37 2.58
C ARG A 19 -9.40 -4.58 1.17
N ALA A 20 -9.61 -3.50 0.41
CA ALA A 20 -10.07 -3.60 -0.97
C ALA A 20 -9.04 -4.31 -1.87
N MET A 21 -7.75 -4.03 -1.69
CA MET A 21 -6.68 -4.73 -2.41
C MET A 21 -6.62 -6.22 -2.08
N LYS A 22 -6.81 -6.59 -0.81
CA LYS A 22 -6.88 -8.01 -0.42
C LYS A 22 -8.06 -8.74 -1.04
N LEU A 23 -9.25 -8.13 -1.01
CA LEU A 23 -10.44 -8.68 -1.67
C LEU A 23 -10.23 -8.82 -3.19
N LEU A 24 -9.57 -7.84 -3.82
CA LEU A 24 -9.20 -7.95 -5.22
C LEU A 24 -8.24 -9.13 -5.45
N MET A 25 -7.21 -9.32 -4.63
CA MET A 25 -6.28 -10.46 -4.75
C MET A 25 -7.00 -11.80 -4.62
N GLU A 26 -7.92 -11.93 -3.66
CA GLU A 26 -8.75 -13.13 -3.50
C GLU A 26 -9.64 -13.37 -4.73
N THR A 27 -10.23 -12.31 -5.28
CA THR A 27 -11.09 -12.39 -6.48
C THR A 27 -10.28 -12.80 -7.71
N VAL A 28 -9.08 -12.26 -7.88
CA VAL A 28 -8.13 -12.66 -8.94
C VAL A 28 -7.78 -14.14 -8.78
N GLU A 29 -7.43 -14.58 -7.57
CA GLU A 29 -7.07 -15.97 -7.30
C GLU A 29 -8.21 -16.95 -7.60
N VAL A 30 -9.44 -16.60 -7.21
CA VAL A 30 -10.63 -17.40 -7.56
C VAL A 30 -10.84 -17.44 -9.07
N SER A 31 -10.65 -16.31 -9.77
CA SER A 31 -10.80 -16.23 -11.23
C SER A 31 -9.77 -17.08 -11.97
N GLU A 32 -8.51 -17.04 -11.53
CA GLU A 32 -7.41 -17.88 -12.06
C GLU A 32 -7.73 -19.38 -11.89
N ARG A 33 -8.21 -19.79 -10.71
CA ARG A 33 -8.62 -21.19 -10.44
C ARG A 33 -9.79 -21.67 -11.30
N GLN A 34 -10.65 -20.75 -11.73
CA GLN A 34 -11.77 -21.05 -12.65
C GLN A 34 -11.37 -21.05 -14.13
N GLY A 35 -10.08 -20.83 -14.44
CA GLY A 35 -9.59 -20.77 -15.82
C GLY A 35 -10.00 -19.50 -16.58
N ARG A 36 -10.47 -18.46 -15.87
CA ARG A 36 -10.77 -17.15 -16.48
C ARG A 36 -9.49 -16.32 -16.50
N THR A 37 -8.91 -16.17 -17.70
CA THR A 37 -7.58 -15.59 -17.92
C THR A 37 -7.54 -14.07 -18.03
N SER A 38 -8.65 -13.40 -18.31
CA SER A 38 -8.69 -11.93 -18.38
C SER A 38 -10.09 -11.44 -18.06
N ASN A 39 -10.23 -10.73 -16.94
CA ASN A 39 -11.44 -9.98 -16.64
C ASN A 39 -11.03 -8.50 -16.66
N GLU A 40 -11.39 -7.79 -17.73
CA GLU A 40 -11.11 -6.35 -17.90
C GLU A 40 -11.55 -5.54 -16.68
N GLN A 41 -12.64 -5.94 -16.03
CA GLN A 41 -13.13 -5.33 -14.80
C GLN A 41 -12.15 -5.45 -13.62
N LEU A 42 -11.42 -6.56 -13.51
CA LEU A 42 -10.41 -6.74 -12.44
C LEU A 42 -9.17 -5.89 -12.72
N LEU A 43 -8.83 -5.69 -14.01
CA LEU A 43 -7.75 -4.81 -14.41
C LEU A 43 -8.10 -3.35 -14.11
N GLU A 44 -9.30 -2.90 -14.48
CA GLU A 44 -9.81 -1.56 -14.15
C GLU A 44 -9.82 -1.32 -12.64
N LEU A 45 -10.42 -2.24 -11.87
CA LEU A 45 -10.48 -2.14 -10.41
C LEU A 45 -9.08 -2.09 -9.78
N SER A 46 -8.12 -2.84 -10.33
CA SER A 46 -6.74 -2.81 -9.84
C SER A 46 -6.07 -1.45 -10.08
N ALA A 47 -6.29 -0.85 -11.25
CA ALA A 47 -5.73 0.45 -11.60
C ALA A 47 -6.32 1.54 -10.71
N ASP A 48 -7.63 1.48 -10.45
CA ASP A 48 -8.33 2.39 -9.55
C ASP A 48 -7.78 2.30 -8.13
N LEU A 49 -7.58 1.10 -7.59
CA LEU A 49 -7.04 0.92 -6.24
C LEU A 49 -5.60 1.42 -6.12
N VAL A 50 -4.76 1.21 -7.14
CA VAL A 50 -3.40 1.76 -7.20
C VAL A 50 -3.44 3.29 -7.23
N SER A 51 -4.33 3.88 -8.04
CA SER A 51 -4.51 5.33 -8.12
C SER A 51 -4.95 5.94 -6.77
N VAL A 52 -5.91 5.30 -6.10
CA VAL A 52 -6.36 5.73 -4.77
C VAL A 52 -5.23 5.64 -3.74
N PHE A 53 -4.47 4.55 -3.73
CA PHE A 53 -3.33 4.38 -2.82
C PHE A 53 -2.23 5.43 -3.07
N ALA A 54 -1.90 5.70 -4.34
CA ALA A 54 -0.94 6.72 -4.73
C ALA A 54 -1.39 8.12 -4.28
N SER A 55 -2.63 8.50 -4.56
CA SER A 55 -3.21 9.78 -4.14
C SER A 55 -3.21 9.94 -2.62
N LEU A 56 -3.58 8.89 -1.88
CA LEU A 56 -3.52 8.88 -0.42
C LEU A 56 -2.09 9.06 0.10
N SER A 57 -1.12 8.41 -0.53
CA SER A 57 0.31 8.50 -0.20
C SER A 57 0.88 9.89 -0.47
N GLU A 58 0.51 10.54 -1.58
CA GLU A 58 0.91 11.89 -1.90
C GLU A 58 0.36 12.92 -0.91
N ARG A 59 -0.93 12.81 -0.56
CA ARG A 59 -1.55 13.67 0.47
C ARG A 59 -0.87 13.51 1.82
N LEU A 60 -0.61 12.27 2.23
CA LEU A 60 0.11 11.98 3.47
C LEU A 60 1.52 12.60 3.44
N LEU A 61 2.26 12.38 2.35
CA LEU A 61 3.61 12.91 2.19
C LEU A 61 3.65 14.43 2.29
N ALA A 62 2.68 15.13 1.69
CA ALA A 62 2.59 16.57 1.78
C ALA A 62 2.42 17.05 3.23
N GLN A 63 1.58 16.39 4.03
CA GLN A 63 1.39 16.73 5.44
C GLN A 63 2.63 16.42 6.29
N VAL A 64 3.31 15.29 6.03
CA VAL A 64 4.55 14.93 6.71
C VAL A 64 5.66 15.94 6.39
N ARG A 65 5.81 16.35 5.12
CA ARG A 65 6.80 17.37 4.71
C ARG A 65 6.57 18.73 5.39
N ARG A 66 5.31 19.10 5.58
CA ARG A 66 4.91 20.32 6.31
C ARG A 66 5.02 20.18 7.83
N ARG A 67 5.42 19.01 8.34
CA ARG A 67 5.49 18.67 9.78
C ARG A 67 4.13 18.78 10.48
N GLU A 68 3.03 18.64 9.73
CA GLU A 68 1.67 18.69 10.26
C GLU A 68 1.21 17.32 10.79
N LEU A 69 1.87 16.25 10.34
CA LEU A 69 1.60 14.87 10.70
C LEU A 69 2.90 14.09 10.80
N GLU A 70 2.98 13.15 11.74
CA GLU A 70 4.06 12.17 11.85
C GLU A 70 3.52 10.77 11.56
N ILE A 71 4.32 9.93 10.89
CA ILE A 71 3.94 8.54 10.59
C ILE A 71 4.22 7.69 11.83
N ASP A 72 3.15 7.33 12.55
CA ASP A 72 3.23 6.36 13.64
C ASP A 72 3.39 4.92 13.13
N LEU A 73 3.66 4.00 14.07
CA LEU A 73 3.89 2.59 13.77
C LEU A 73 2.71 1.92 13.04
N VAL A 74 1.48 2.26 13.40
CA VAL A 74 0.28 1.63 12.81
C VAL A 74 0.13 2.10 11.36
N LEU A 75 0.30 3.39 11.10
CA LEU A 75 0.25 3.93 9.76
C LEU A 75 1.41 3.40 8.90
N ALA A 76 2.61 3.28 9.47
CA ALA A 76 3.76 2.67 8.79
C ALA A 76 3.48 1.21 8.38
N ALA A 77 2.85 0.43 9.28
CA ALA A 77 2.48 -0.96 9.00
C ALA A 77 1.45 -1.04 7.85
N LEU A 78 0.44 -0.18 7.86
CA LEU A 78 -0.58 -0.14 6.81
C LEU A 78 -0.01 0.29 5.45
N ILE A 79 0.92 1.25 5.43
CA ILE A 79 1.61 1.65 4.19
C ILE A 79 2.40 0.47 3.64
N ARG A 80 3.16 -0.22 4.49
CA ARG A 80 3.91 -1.41 4.09
C ARG A 80 3.01 -2.51 3.55
N GLU A 81 1.95 -2.84 4.26
CA GLU A 81 0.99 -3.84 3.83
C GLU A 81 0.32 -3.46 2.50
N GLY A 82 0.02 -2.17 2.29
CA GLY A 82 -0.48 -1.66 1.01
C GLY A 82 0.53 -1.80 -0.12
N CYS A 83 1.81 -1.50 0.12
CA CYS A 83 2.89 -1.73 -0.83
C CYS A 83 2.99 -3.23 -1.20
N ASP A 84 3.00 -4.12 -0.20
CA ASP A 84 3.04 -5.57 -0.42
C ASP A 84 1.83 -6.06 -1.25
N CYS A 85 0.62 -5.54 -0.98
CA CYS A 85 -0.57 -5.85 -1.75
C CYS A 85 -0.47 -5.36 -3.19
N MET A 86 -0.03 -4.12 -3.41
CA MET A 86 0.16 -3.57 -4.76
C MET A 86 1.18 -4.37 -5.56
N ALA A 87 2.34 -4.67 -4.97
CA ALA A 87 3.38 -5.48 -5.62
C ALA A 87 2.81 -6.81 -6.11
N ASN A 88 2.04 -7.50 -5.28
CA ASN A 88 1.39 -8.77 -5.63
C ASN A 88 0.36 -8.62 -6.75
N VAL A 89 -0.52 -7.62 -6.66
CA VAL A 89 -1.55 -7.35 -7.69
C VAL A 89 -0.89 -7.02 -9.03
N THR A 90 0.08 -6.10 -9.05
CA THR A 90 0.76 -5.70 -10.28
C THR A 90 1.57 -6.84 -10.88
N ALA A 91 2.23 -7.68 -10.07
CA ALA A 91 2.96 -8.85 -10.55
C ALA A 91 2.04 -9.90 -11.20
N ARG A 92 0.83 -10.10 -10.66
CA ARG A 92 -0.16 -11.02 -11.24
C ARG A 92 -0.70 -10.48 -12.57
N ILE A 93 -1.00 -9.19 -12.62
CA ILE A 93 -1.59 -8.54 -13.81
C ILE A 93 -0.59 -8.42 -14.95
N THR A 94 0.68 -8.18 -14.65
CA THR A 94 1.73 -8.01 -15.66
C THR A 94 2.38 -9.34 -16.06
N ARG A 95 1.85 -10.48 -15.58
CA ARG A 95 2.37 -11.80 -15.92
C ARG A 95 2.25 -12.04 -17.43
N GLY A 96 3.39 -12.29 -18.08
CA GLY A 96 3.46 -12.47 -19.53
C GLY A 96 3.63 -11.17 -20.33
N ASP A 97 3.60 -10.00 -19.68
CA ASP A 97 3.96 -8.73 -20.32
C ASP A 97 5.49 -8.65 -20.53
N PRO A 98 5.99 -8.23 -21.69
CA PRO A 98 7.41 -7.97 -21.93
C PRO A 98 8.08 -7.05 -20.89
N ARG A 99 7.30 -6.18 -20.25
CA ARG A 99 7.73 -5.21 -19.23
C ARG A 99 7.63 -5.74 -17.80
N ALA A 100 7.24 -6.99 -17.56
CA ALA A 100 7.09 -7.57 -16.23
C ALA A 100 8.35 -7.40 -15.35
N HIS A 101 9.54 -7.47 -15.95
CA HIS A 101 10.81 -7.27 -15.26
C HIS A 101 11.00 -5.83 -14.72
N LEU A 102 10.50 -4.81 -15.43
CA LEU A 102 10.55 -3.41 -14.99
C LEU A 102 9.63 -3.21 -13.79
N VAL A 103 8.42 -3.77 -13.88
CA VAL A 103 7.42 -3.73 -12.81
C VAL A 103 7.97 -4.39 -11.54
N ALA A 104 8.53 -5.60 -11.67
CA ALA A 104 9.16 -6.30 -10.55
C ALA A 104 10.34 -5.52 -9.95
N SER A 105 11.10 -4.78 -10.76
CA SER A 105 12.15 -3.88 -10.26
C SER A 105 11.58 -2.73 -9.45
N GLN A 106 10.50 -2.10 -9.92
CA GLN A 106 9.83 -1.00 -9.21
C GLN A 106 9.18 -1.47 -7.91
N SER A 107 8.54 -2.64 -7.91
CA SER A 107 7.97 -3.24 -6.70
C SER A 107 9.04 -3.46 -5.63
N ARG A 108 10.21 -4.01 -5.99
CA ARG A 108 11.32 -4.19 -5.03
C ARG A 108 11.81 -2.88 -4.40
N VAL A 109 11.89 -1.80 -5.18
CA VAL A 109 12.28 -0.49 -4.66
C VAL A 109 11.23 0.04 -3.68
N MET A 110 9.96 -0.08 -4.03
CA MET A 110 8.84 0.30 -3.19
C MET A 110 8.84 -0.49 -1.87
N ASP A 111 8.98 -1.80 -1.91
CA ASP A 111 9.01 -2.67 -0.72
C ASP A 111 10.18 -2.30 0.21
N GLY A 112 11.36 -2.02 -0.36
CA GLY A 112 12.52 -1.55 0.38
C GLY A 112 12.26 -0.22 1.10
N HIS A 113 11.62 0.75 0.43
CA HIS A 113 11.26 2.02 1.07
C HIS A 113 10.21 1.86 2.16
N ALA A 114 9.20 1.02 1.93
CA ALA A 114 8.16 0.77 2.92
C ALA A 114 8.70 0.06 4.16
N ALA A 115 9.61 -0.91 3.98
CA ALA A 115 10.33 -1.57 5.07
C ALA A 115 11.15 -0.57 5.89
N LEU A 116 11.88 0.34 5.25
CA LEU A 116 12.66 1.38 5.94
C LEU A 116 11.78 2.35 6.75
N ILE A 117 10.62 2.75 6.21
CA ILE A 117 9.66 3.59 6.94
C ILE A 117 9.17 2.85 8.19
N PHE A 118 8.76 1.60 8.02
CA PHE A 118 8.30 0.75 9.11
C PHE A 118 9.36 0.56 10.19
N GLU A 119 10.59 0.20 9.82
CA GLU A 119 11.72 0.03 10.74
C GLU A 119 11.99 1.31 11.54
N ARG A 120 12.02 2.47 10.89
CA ARG A 120 12.20 3.76 11.57
C ARG A 120 11.08 4.04 12.57
N SER A 121 9.83 3.75 12.21
CA SER A 121 8.69 3.91 13.12
C SER A 121 8.75 2.93 14.29
N CYS A 122 9.23 1.69 14.09
CA CYS A 122 9.49 0.74 15.18
C CYS A 122 10.55 1.26 16.15
N VAL A 123 11.70 1.72 15.64
CA VAL A 123 12.77 2.28 16.47
C VAL A 123 12.28 3.48 17.28
N ARG A 124 11.51 4.38 16.67
CA ARG A 124 10.89 5.51 17.38
C ARG A 124 9.92 5.06 18.48
N ALA A 125 9.06 4.09 18.20
CA ALA A 125 8.10 3.57 19.18
C ALA A 125 8.82 2.89 20.36
N LEU A 126 9.88 2.11 20.10
CA LEU A 126 10.68 1.45 21.13
C LEU A 126 11.50 2.46 21.95
N ALA A 127 12.10 3.46 21.31
CA ALA A 127 12.83 4.53 21.99
C ALA A 127 11.91 5.44 22.82
N GLY A 128 10.64 5.59 22.40
CA GLY A 128 9.59 6.35 23.10
C GLY A 128 8.87 5.60 24.22
N ASN A 129 9.18 4.32 24.45
CA ASN A 129 8.73 3.54 25.61
C ASN A 129 9.78 3.50 26.74
N ALA A 130 10.82 4.35 26.65
CA ALA A 130 11.83 4.53 27.69
C ALA A 130 11.66 5.84 28.49
N ALA A 131 10.46 6.43 28.52
CA ALA A 131 10.13 7.61 29.31
C ALA A 131 8.86 7.38 30.14
#